data_AF-A0A5J9TGK7-F1
#
_entry.id   AF-A0A5J9TGK7-F1
#
_cell.length_a   1.000
_cell.length_b   1.000
_cell.length_c   1.000
_cell.angle_alpha   90.00
_cell.angle_beta   90.00
_cell.angle_gamma   90.00
#
_symmetry.space_group_name_H-M   'P 1'
#
loop_
_entity.id
_entity.type
_entity.pdbx_description
1 polymer ?
#
loop_
_entity_poly.entity_id
_entity_poly.type
_entity_poly.pdbx_seq_one_letter_code
_entity_poly.pdbx_strand_id
1 'polypeptide(L)'
;MVPVPTINQDNGIPGSEPTETLLTFRSDEVLRPSHKNDRQVYFGQNLICKESLSAKGKGKIIKVGDPVYVLHSFPSSNEAPA
;
A
#
# COMPACT_ATOMS: atom_id res chain seq x y z
N MET A 1 -1.07 -5.38 4.81
CA MET A 1 -1.01 -5.81 3.40
C MET A 1 -2.21 -5.20 2.68
N VAL A 2 -1.99 -4.56 1.54
CA VAL A 2 -3.08 -4.04 0.70
C VAL A 2 -3.52 -5.18 -0.23
N PRO A 3 -4.82 -5.51 -0.30
CA PRO A 3 -5.30 -6.55 -1.21
C PRO A 3 -5.15 -6.09 -2.67
N VAL A 4 -4.66 -6.98 -3.53
CA VAL A 4 -4.63 -6.75 -4.98
C VAL A 4 -6.01 -7.07 -5.56
N PRO A 5 -6.66 -6.11 -6.24
CA PRO A 5 -7.97 -6.37 -6.84
C PRO A 5 -7.83 -7.33 -8.02
N THR A 6 -8.60 -8.41 -7.98
CA THR A 6 -8.65 -9.45 -9.03
C THR A 6 -9.94 -9.42 -9.85
N ILE A 7 -10.88 -8.54 -9.49
CA ILE A 7 -12.11 -8.32 -10.24
C ILE A 7 -11.84 -7.29 -11.34
N ASN A 8 -12.12 -7.65 -12.59
CA ASN A 8 -12.05 -6.73 -13.71
C ASN A 8 -13.11 -5.61 -13.51
N GLN A 9 -12.67 -4.35 -13.57
CA GLN A 9 -13.53 -3.20 -13.27
C GLN A 9 -14.51 -2.84 -14.39
N ASP A 10 -14.31 -3.34 -15.61
CA ASP A 10 -15.18 -3.08 -16.75
C ASP A 10 -16.36 -4.07 -16.81
N ASN A 11 -16.09 -5.34 -16.50
CA ASN A 11 -17.07 -6.42 -16.67
C ASN A 11 -17.44 -7.16 -15.37
N GLY A 12 -16.75 -6.90 -14.25
CA GLY A 12 -17.04 -7.50 -12.94
C GLY A 12 -16.64 -8.98 -12.80
N ILE A 13 -15.92 -9.53 -13.78
CA ILE A 13 -15.51 -10.95 -13.78
C ILE A 13 -14.18 -11.10 -13.02
N PRO A 14 -14.05 -12.09 -12.11
CA PRO A 14 -12.78 -12.41 -11.47
C PRO A 14 -11.76 -12.96 -12.47
N GLY A 15 -10.50 -12.54 -12.33
CA GLY A 15 -9.34 -13.05 -13.07
C GLY A 15 -8.15 -13.33 -12.14
N SER A 16 -7.09 -13.94 -12.69
CA SER A 16 -5.84 -14.19 -11.96
C SER A 16 -4.88 -12.99 -11.99
N GLU A 17 -5.02 -12.12 -12.98
CA GLU A 17 -4.22 -10.90 -13.11
C GLU A 17 -4.81 -9.73 -12.30
N PRO A 18 -3.96 -8.83 -11.76
CA PRO A 18 -2.50 -8.77 -11.93
C PRO A 18 -1.70 -9.64 -10.94
N THR A 19 -2.36 -10.48 -10.13
CA THR A 19 -1.72 -11.21 -9.01
C THR A 19 -0.64 -12.18 -9.49
N GLU A 20 -0.89 -12.95 -10.55
CA GLU A 20 0.11 -13.88 -11.12
C GLU A 20 1.36 -13.14 -11.59
N THR A 21 1.21 -12.03 -12.31
CA THR A 21 2.33 -11.19 -12.71
C THR A 21 3.10 -10.65 -11.49
N LEU A 22 2.39 -10.12 -10.48
CA LEU A 22 3.02 -9.54 -9.29
C LEU A 22 3.77 -10.59 -8.44
N LEU A 23 3.35 -11.85 -8.43
CA LEU A 23 4.06 -12.91 -7.71
C LEU A 23 5.51 -13.10 -8.21
N THR A 24 5.80 -12.77 -9.48
CA THR A 24 7.13 -12.99 -10.06
C THR A 24 8.20 -12.00 -9.57
N PHE A 25 7.80 -10.80 -9.11
CA PHE A 25 8.75 -9.75 -8.68
C PHE A 25 8.34 -8.94 -7.44
N ARG A 26 7.14 -9.13 -6.91
CA ARG A 26 6.62 -8.47 -5.69
C ARG A 26 6.16 -9.45 -4.61
N SER A 27 6.54 -10.71 -4.71
CA SER A 27 6.27 -11.69 -3.65
C SER A 27 7.13 -11.45 -2.42
N ASP A 28 6.70 -11.98 -1.28
CA ASP A 28 7.52 -12.08 -0.08
C ASP A 28 8.83 -12.84 -0.31
N GLU A 29 8.80 -13.89 -1.13
CA GLU A 29 10.01 -14.65 -1.50
C GLU A 29 11.06 -13.75 -2.18
N VAL A 30 10.63 -12.85 -3.08
CA VAL A 30 11.52 -11.94 -3.80
C VAL A 30 11.95 -10.76 -2.93
N LEU A 31 11.02 -10.16 -2.17
CA LEU A 31 11.28 -8.92 -1.44
C LEU A 31 11.82 -9.15 -0.03
N ARG A 32 11.60 -10.32 0.56
CA ARG A 32 11.94 -10.66 1.95
C ARG A 32 12.47 -12.10 2.05
N PRO A 33 13.60 -12.42 1.40
CA PRO A 33 14.12 -13.79 1.26
C PRO A 33 14.44 -14.48 2.60
N SER A 34 14.63 -13.72 3.69
CA SER A 34 14.94 -14.25 5.03
C SER A 34 13.70 -14.58 5.88
N HIS A 35 12.48 -14.33 5.37
CA HIS A 35 11.23 -14.57 6.08
C HIS A 35 10.49 -15.79 5.54
N LYS A 36 9.50 -16.29 6.31
CA LYS A 36 8.65 -17.40 5.86
C LYS A 36 7.87 -16.99 4.60
N ASN A 37 7.94 -17.84 3.58
CA ASN A 37 7.29 -17.64 2.29
C ASN A 37 5.85 -18.16 2.35
N ASP A 38 4.90 -17.22 2.39
CA ASP A 38 3.46 -17.48 2.32
C ASP A 38 2.89 -17.09 0.93
N ARG A 39 3.75 -16.84 -0.07
CA ARG A 39 3.41 -16.36 -1.43
C ARG A 39 2.55 -15.09 -1.42
N GLN A 40 2.83 -14.19 -0.48
CA GLN A 40 2.10 -12.93 -0.37
C GLN A 40 2.65 -11.89 -1.35
N VAL A 41 1.75 -11.16 -2.01
CA VAL A 41 2.10 -10.05 -2.90
C VAL A 41 2.12 -8.73 -2.14
N TYR A 42 3.15 -7.91 -2.39
CA TYR A 42 3.29 -6.54 -1.88
C TYR A 42 2.97 -5.53 -2.97
N PHE A 43 1.84 -4.84 -2.82
CA PHE A 43 1.42 -3.80 -3.78
C PHE A 43 0.84 -2.59 -3.06
N GLY A 44 1.53 -1.44 -3.13
CA GLY A 44 1.14 -0.22 -2.43
C GLY A 44 1.69 -0.11 -0.99
N GLN A 45 1.29 0.95 -0.29
CA GLN A 45 1.76 1.28 1.04
C GLN A 45 0.59 1.71 1.93
N ASN A 46 0.55 1.21 3.17
CA ASN A 46 -0.37 1.70 4.19
C ASN A 46 0.18 3.00 4.78
N LEU A 47 -0.68 4.02 4.91
CA LEU A 47 -0.36 5.31 5.51
C LEU A 47 -1.29 5.59 6.69
N ILE A 48 -0.81 6.37 7.66
CA ILE A 48 -1.57 6.81 8.84
C ILE A 48 -1.64 8.33 8.82
N CYS A 49 -2.82 8.89 9.10
CA CYS A 49 -2.97 10.32 9.33
C CYS A 49 -2.51 10.67 10.74
N LYS A 50 -1.41 11.43 10.88
CA LYS A 50 -0.88 11.83 12.19
C LYS A 50 -1.68 12.94 12.87
N GLU A 51 -2.43 13.72 12.10
CA GLU A 51 -3.17 14.86 12.64
C GLU A 51 -4.52 14.41 13.23
N SER A 52 -4.86 14.94 14.41
CA SER A 52 -6.16 14.69 15.04
C SER A 52 -7.27 15.32 14.20
N LEU A 53 -8.12 14.49 13.60
CA LEU A 53 -9.36 14.92 12.95
C LEU A 53 -10.36 15.37 14.01
N SER A 54 -10.12 16.53 14.63
CA SER A 54 -11.06 17.15 15.54
C SER A 54 -12.37 17.46 14.80
N ALA A 55 -13.49 16.94 15.29
CA ALA A 55 -14.83 17.20 14.76
C ALA A 55 -15.24 18.68 14.79
N LYS A 56 -14.46 19.56 15.44
CA LYS A 56 -14.73 21.00 15.57
C LYS A 56 -13.97 21.89 14.57
N GLY A 57 -13.11 21.34 13.72
CA GLY A 57 -12.35 22.08 12.71
C GLY A 57 -12.72 21.70 11.27
N LYS A 58 -12.47 22.60 10.30
CA LYS A 58 -12.42 22.20 8.88
C LYS A 58 -11.30 21.18 8.74
N GLY A 59 -11.64 19.90 8.54
CA GLY A 59 -10.66 18.85 8.30
C GLY A 59 -9.73 19.20 7.14
N LYS A 60 -8.52 18.63 7.12
CA LYS A 60 -7.61 18.81 5.98
C LYS A 60 -8.11 18.01 4.79
N ILE A 61 -8.13 18.66 3.64
CA ILE A 61 -8.55 18.09 2.35
C ILE A 61 -7.32 18.07 1.44
N ILE A 62 -7.10 16.95 0.78
CA ILE A 62 -6.12 16.81 -0.31
C ILE A 62 -6.92 16.77 -1.62
N LYS A 63 -6.47 17.49 -2.64
CA LYS A 63 -7.07 17.56 -3.96
C LYS A 63 -6.14 16.97 -5.02
N VAL A 64 -6.72 16.54 -6.13
CA VAL A 64 -5.94 16.13 -7.31
C VAL A 64 -5.11 17.33 -7.79
N GLY A 65 -3.81 17.11 -7.96
CA GLY A 65 -2.85 18.14 -8.34
C GLY A 65 -2.13 18.80 -7.16
N ASP A 66 -2.54 18.53 -5.91
CA ASP A 66 -1.78 18.99 -4.75
C ASP A 66 -0.39 18.33 -4.72
N PRO A 67 0.68 19.09 -4.44
CA PRO A 67 2.02 18.54 -4.36
C PRO A 67 2.15 17.64 -3.11
N VAL A 68 2.81 16.49 -3.28
CA VAL A 68 3.14 15.57 -2.19
C VAL A 68 4.62 15.69 -1.87
N TYR A 69 4.93 16.08 -0.64
CA TYR A 69 6.31 16.18 -0.15
C TYR A 69 6.63 15.03 0.80
N VAL A 70 7.70 14.29 0.51
CA VAL A 70 8.24 13.29 1.42
C VAL A 70 9.15 14.00 2.43
N LEU A 71 8.68 14.13 3.68
CA LEU A 71 9.46 14.77 4.74
C LEU A 71 10.57 13.86 5.27
N HIS A 72 10.26 12.57 5.45
CA HIS A 72 11.17 11.56 5.95
C HIS A 72 10.90 10.21 5.30
N SER A 73 11.96 9.44 5.07
CA SER A 73 11.90 8.05 4.60
C SER A 73 12.62 7.16 5.59
N PHE A 74 11.98 6.06 5.99
CA PHE A 74 12.56 5.05 6.86
C PHE A 74 12.81 3.77 6.05
N PRO A 75 13.91 3.04 6.28
CA PRO A 75 14.21 1.81 5.55
C PRO A 75 13.30 0.65 5.99
N SER A 76 12.68 0.74 7.16
CA SER A 76 11.71 -0.25 7.66
C SER A 76 10.60 0.40 8.48
N SER A 77 9.46 -0.30 8.62
CA SER A 77 8.34 0.17 9.46
C SER A 77 8.70 0.25 10.95
N ASN A 78 9.71 -0.51 11.40
CA ASN A 78 10.13 -0.56 12.79
C ASN A 78 10.98 0.65 13.20
N GLU A 79 11.59 1.32 12.22
CA GLU A 79 12.41 2.52 12.43
C GLU A 79 11.61 3.82 12.33
N ALA A 80 10.33 3.73 11.95
CA ALA A 80 9.44 4.89 11.91
C ALA A 80 9.00 5.29 13.35
N PRO A 81 8.97 6.59 13.68
CA PRO A 81 8.51 7.06 14.99
C PRO A 81 7.00 6.76 15.17
N ALA A 82 6.65 6.32 16.38
CA ALA A 82 5.29 6.03 16.82
C ALA A 82 4.34 7.23 16.71
#